data_AF-A0A259DZA2-F1
#
_entry.id   AF-A0A259DZA2-F1
#
_cell.length_a   1.000
_cell.length_b   1.000
_cell.length_c   1.000
_cell.angle_alpha   90.00
_cell.angle_beta   90.00
_cell.angle_gamma   90.00
#
_symmetry.space_group_name_H-M   'P 1'
#
loop_
_entity.id
_entity.type
_entity.pdbx_description
1 polymer ?
#
loop_
_entity_poly.entity_id
_entity_poly.type
_entity_poly.pdbx_seq_one_letter_code
_entity_poly.pdbx_strand_id
1 'polypeptide(L)'
;MTIRLLAAGLVTIATPALADTPVLTVLTYDSFLSEWGPGPAVEAAFEAECACDLRLVGGGDGAALLARVQLEGAGTDVDVVLGLDTSLTAAATATGLFA
;
A
#
# COMPACT_ATOMS: atom_id res chain seq x y z
N MET A 1 -45.32 -16.32 43.59
CA MET A 1 -45.92 -15.68 42.42
C MET A 1 -45.02 -15.95 41.23
N THR A 2 -45.36 -16.99 40.47
CA THR A 2 -44.58 -17.48 39.33
C THR A 2 -44.95 -16.63 38.12
N ILE A 3 -44.04 -15.81 37.60
CA ILE A 3 -44.22 -15.17 36.29
C ILE A 3 -43.28 -15.85 35.31
N ARG A 4 -43.87 -16.70 34.48
CA ARG A 4 -43.33 -17.14 33.19
C ARG A 4 -43.92 -16.23 32.11
N LEU A 5 -43.20 -16.19 30.98
CA LEU A 5 -43.52 -15.63 29.65
C LEU A 5 -42.95 -14.23 29.38
N LEU A 6 -41.87 -14.17 28.60
CA LEU A 6 -41.98 -13.72 27.20
C LEU A 6 -40.74 -14.18 26.41
N ALA A 7 -40.97 -14.78 25.25
CA ALA A 7 -39.95 -15.11 24.27
C ALA A 7 -39.29 -13.80 23.77
N ALA A 8 -38.06 -13.53 24.20
CA ALA A 8 -37.28 -12.42 23.67
C ALA A 8 -36.65 -12.87 22.35
N GLY A 9 -37.12 -12.28 21.25
CA GLY A 9 -36.54 -12.47 19.92
C GLY A 9 -35.05 -12.17 19.93
N LEU A 10 -34.27 -13.08 19.35
CA LEU A 10 -32.85 -12.88 19.10
C LEU A 10 -32.70 -11.80 18.02
N VAL A 11 -32.63 -10.54 18.44
CA VAL A 11 -32.22 -9.43 17.57
C VAL A 11 -30.73 -9.62 17.30
N THR A 12 -30.40 -10.22 16.15
CA THR A 12 -29.04 -10.23 15.62
C THR A 12 -28.70 -8.81 15.21
N ILE A 13 -28.00 -8.08 16.08
CA ILE A 13 -27.41 -6.79 15.75
C ILE A 13 -26.33 -7.06 14.71
N ALA A 14 -26.61 -6.75 13.44
CA ALA A 14 -25.61 -6.80 12.39
C ALA A 14 -24.59 -5.68 12.66
N THR A 15 -23.46 -6.02 13.26
CA THR A 15 -22.32 -5.11 13.35
C THR A 15 -21.79 -4.87 11.95
N PRO A 16 -21.59 -3.61 11.51
CA PRO A 16 -20.88 -3.36 10.26
C PRO A 16 -19.48 -3.97 10.41
N ALA A 17 -19.08 -4.80 9.44
CA ALA A 17 -17.70 -5.20 9.33
C ALA A 17 -16.90 -3.95 8.99
N LEU A 18 -16.11 -3.45 9.94
CA LEU A 18 -15.06 -2.48 9.67
C LEU A 18 -13.98 -3.24 8.89
N ALA A 19 -13.93 -3.05 7.58
CA ALA A 19 -12.80 -3.51 6.78
C ALA A 19 -11.61 -2.58 7.04
N ASP A 20 -10.43 -3.14 7.21
CA ASP A 20 -9.20 -2.35 7.31
C ASP A 20 -9.00 -1.57 6.00
N THR A 21 -8.53 -0.32 6.12
CA THR A 21 -8.17 0.50 4.97
C THR A 21 -7.05 -0.20 4.19
N PRO A 22 -7.20 -0.44 2.88
CA PRO A 22 -6.13 -1.02 2.07
C PRO A 22 -4.90 -0.13 2.11
N VAL A 23 -3.72 -0.71 2.28
CA VAL A 23 -2.44 0.01 2.23
C VAL A 23 -1.77 -0.26 0.89
N LEU A 24 -1.42 0.79 0.15
CA LEU A 24 -0.62 0.70 -1.08
C LEU A 24 0.82 1.11 -0.76
N THR A 25 1.74 0.16 -0.76
CA THR A 25 3.16 0.39 -0.44
C THR A 25 3.94 0.69 -1.71
N VAL A 26 4.42 1.92 -1.84
CA VAL A 26 5.19 2.40 -3.00
C VAL A 26 6.64 2.64 -2.61
N LEU A 27 7.55 1.85 -3.19
CA LEU A 27 8.99 2.04 -3.04
C LEU A 27 9.48 3.12 -4.01
N THR A 28 10.16 4.15 -3.49
CA THR A 28 10.70 5.24 -4.30
C THR A 28 12.03 5.78 -3.75
N TYR A 29 12.62 6.73 -4.47
CA TYR A 29 13.90 7.34 -4.12
C TYR A 29 13.73 8.44 -3.06
N ASP A 30 14.78 8.66 -2.25
CA ASP A 30 14.67 9.48 -1.03
C ASP A 30 14.30 10.94 -1.30
N SER A 31 14.75 11.51 -2.44
CA SER A 31 14.40 12.88 -2.80
C SER A 31 12.93 13.06 -3.17
N PHE A 32 12.21 11.98 -3.55
CA PHE A 32 10.76 12.03 -3.76
C PHE A 32 10.02 12.24 -2.43
N LEU A 33 10.48 11.58 -1.36
CA LEU A 33 9.85 11.56 -0.03
C LEU A 33 10.15 12.76 0.84
N SER A 34 11.20 13.50 0.51
CA SER A 34 11.59 14.66 1.31
C SER A 34 10.42 15.64 1.49
N GLU A 35 10.43 16.42 2.58
CA GLU A 35 9.41 17.46 2.82
C GLU A 35 9.34 18.51 1.70
N TRP A 36 10.43 18.64 0.93
CA TRP A 36 10.56 19.52 -0.24
C TRP A 36 10.30 18.79 -1.57
N GLY A 37 10.08 17.48 -1.51
CA GLY A 37 9.82 16.61 -2.64
C GLY A 37 8.33 16.54 -2.99
N PRO A 38 7.98 15.88 -4.10
CA PRO A 38 6.60 15.69 -4.53
C PRO A 38 5.79 14.74 -3.63
N GLY A 39 6.44 13.89 -2.83
CA GLY A 39 5.82 12.82 -2.05
C GLY A 39 4.60 13.26 -1.23
N PRO A 40 4.73 14.24 -0.32
CA PRO A 40 3.61 14.67 0.52
C PRO A 40 2.40 15.18 -0.27
N ALA A 41 2.63 15.88 -1.39
CA ALA A 41 1.55 16.39 -2.23
C ALA A 41 0.87 15.28 -3.04
N VAL A 42 1.65 14.30 -3.53
CA VAL A 42 1.13 13.14 -4.26
C VAL A 42 0.33 12.23 -3.33
N GLU A 43 0.84 11.98 -2.12
CA GLU A 43 0.17 11.18 -1.08
C GLU A 43 -1.22 11.74 -0.77
N ALA A 44 -1.28 13.01 -0.36
CA ALA A 44 -2.55 13.66 -0.03
C ALA A 44 -3.53 13.72 -1.21
N ALA A 45 -3.04 13.93 -2.43
CA ALA A 45 -3.89 13.98 -3.61
C ALA A 45 -4.44 12.60 -4.00
N PHE A 46 -3.62 11.55 -3.90
CA PHE A 46 -4.01 10.19 -4.26
C PHE A 46 -4.98 9.59 -3.23
N GLU A 47 -4.74 9.83 -1.94
CA GLU A 47 -5.62 9.37 -0.86
C GLU A 47 -7.01 9.99 -0.90
N ALA A 48 -7.14 11.20 -1.47
CA ALA A 48 -8.43 11.81 -1.72
C ALA A 48 -9.28 11.06 -2.76
N GLU A 49 -8.67 10.18 -3.55
CA GLU A 49 -9.32 9.42 -4.62
C GLU A 49 -9.42 7.90 -4.34
N CYS A 50 -8.40 7.28 -3.73
CA CYS A 50 -8.27 5.82 -3.70
C CYS A 50 -9.03 5.11 -2.58
N ALA A 51 -9.51 5.82 -1.56
CA ALA A 51 -10.04 5.22 -0.31
C ALA A 51 -9.06 4.19 0.31
N CYS A 52 -7.76 4.49 0.24
CA CYS A 52 -6.63 3.67 0.66
C CYS A 52 -5.63 4.53 1.45
N ASP A 53 -4.73 3.88 2.17
CA ASP A 53 -3.56 4.47 2.81
C ASP A 53 -2.36 4.33 1.86
N LEU A 54 -1.80 5.46 1.39
CA LEU A 54 -0.68 5.45 0.46
C LEU A 54 0.63 5.52 1.23
N ARG A 55 1.30 4.38 1.39
CA ARG A 55 2.56 4.30 2.14
C ARG A 55 3.77 4.42 1.21
N LEU A 56 4.39 5.59 1.21
CA LEU A 56 5.64 5.82 0.47
C LEU A 56 6.87 5.37 1.29
N VAL A 57 7.74 4.55 0.70
CA VAL A 57 8.94 3.97 1.37
C VAL A 57 10.21 4.33 0.62
N GLY A 58 11.23 4.78 1.36
CA GLY A 58 12.52 5.18 0.80
C GLY A 58 13.39 3.98 0.46
N GLY A 59 14.08 4.07 -0.67
CA GLY A 59 14.98 3.05 -1.18
C GLY A 59 16.32 3.58 -1.68
N GLY A 60 16.71 4.80 -1.34
CA GLY A 60 17.94 5.43 -1.85
C GLY A 60 17.74 6.09 -3.20
N ASP A 61 18.39 5.57 -4.24
CA ASP A 61 18.29 6.04 -5.63
C ASP A 61 17.58 5.05 -6.56
N GLY A 62 17.31 5.44 -7.81
CA GLY A 62 16.61 4.61 -8.79
C GLY A 62 17.24 3.24 -9.05
N ALA A 63 18.58 3.14 -9.05
CA ALA A 63 19.27 1.87 -9.23
C ALA A 63 19.16 0.99 -7.97
N ALA A 64 19.24 1.60 -6.79
CA ALA A 64 19.04 0.93 -5.51
C ALA A 64 17.63 0.35 -5.36
N LEU A 65 16.59 0.99 -5.93
CA LEU A 65 15.23 0.45 -5.91
C LEU A 65 15.16 -0.90 -6.63
N LEU A 66 15.70 -0.99 -7.84
CA LEU A 66 15.69 -2.25 -8.61
C LEU A 66 16.53 -3.32 -7.92
N ALA A 67 17.70 -2.97 -7.41
CA ALA A 67 18.56 -3.92 -6.69
C ALA A 67 17.86 -4.49 -5.44
N ARG A 68 17.15 -3.64 -4.69
CA ARG A 68 16.37 -4.07 -3.52
C ARG A 68 15.29 -5.08 -3.91
N VAL A 69 14.47 -4.77 -4.91
CA VAL A 69 13.39 -5.66 -5.35
C VAL A 69 13.93 -6.99 -5.90
N GLN A 70 15.08 -6.98 -6.57
CA GLN A 70 15.76 -8.22 -6.99
C GLN A 70 16.21 -9.10 -5.81
N LEU A 71 16.63 -8.50 -4.70
CA LEU A 71 17.04 -9.22 -3.49
C LEU A 71 15.84 -9.76 -2.70
N GLU A 72 14.75 -8.99 -2.62
CA GLU A 72 13.51 -9.39 -1.95
C GLU A 72 12.71 -10.43 -2.76
N GLY A 73 12.76 -10.33 -4.10
CA GLY A 73 12.06 -11.22 -5.01
C GLY A 73 10.53 -11.17 -4.84
N ALA A 74 9.87 -12.31 -5.02
CA ALA A 74 8.41 -12.43 -4.92
C ALA A 74 7.86 -12.27 -3.49
N GLY A 75 8.73 -12.19 -2.48
CA GLY A 75 8.36 -11.97 -1.08
C GLY A 75 8.43 -10.50 -0.64
N THR A 76 8.57 -9.56 -1.59
CA THR A 76 8.55 -8.12 -1.27
C THR A 76 7.18 -7.69 -0.77
N ASP A 77 7.16 -6.80 0.23
CA ASP A 77 5.95 -6.12 0.71
C ASP A 77 5.63 -4.85 -0.11
N VAL A 78 6.36 -4.62 -1.22
CA VAL A 78 6.19 -3.47 -2.11
C VAL A 78 5.21 -3.81 -3.22
N ASP A 79 4.18 -2.99 -3.36
CA ASP A 79 3.17 -3.13 -4.41
C ASP A 79 3.58 -2.43 -5.71
N VAL A 80 4.28 -1.28 -5.60
CA VAL A 80 4.69 -0.45 -6.74
C VAL A 80 6.12 0.06 -6.53
N VAL A 81 6.92 0.06 -7.59
CA VAL A 81 8.21 0.78 -7.62
C VAL A 81 8.06 2.03 -8.48
N LEU A 82 8.28 3.20 -7.86
CA LEU A 82 8.22 4.50 -8.53
C LEU A 82 9.62 5.12 -8.58
N GLY A 83 10.12 5.35 -9.80
CA GLY A 83 11.40 6.04 -10.02
C GLY A 83 12.48 5.25 -10.76
N LEU A 84 12.11 4.12 -11.38
CA LEU A 84 12.98 3.49 -12.37
C LEU A 84 12.99 4.34 -13.65
N ASP A 85 14.18 4.66 -14.14
CA ASP A 85 14.35 5.32 -15.42
C ASP A 85 14.43 4.30 -16.58
N THR A 86 14.43 4.82 -17.80
CA THR A 86 14.41 4.01 -19.04
C THR A 86 15.66 3.15 -19.23
N SER A 87 16.78 3.49 -18.60
CA SER A 87 18.00 2.68 -18.66
C SER A 87 17.88 1.38 -17.86
N LEU A 88 16.97 1.35 -16.88
CA LEU A 88 16.74 0.20 -16.00
C LEU A 88 15.57 -0.69 -16.47
N THR A 89 14.72 -0.22 -17.39
CA THR A 89 13.50 -0.94 -17.79
C THR A 89 13.80 -2.34 -18.33
N ALA A 90 14.83 -2.50 -19.16
CA ALA A 90 15.18 -3.83 -19.70
C ALA A 90 15.61 -4.81 -18.59
N ALA A 91 16.40 -4.35 -17.63
CA ALA A 91 16.81 -5.14 -16.48
C ALA A 91 15.63 -5.46 -15.56
N ALA A 92 14.74 -4.49 -15.32
CA ALA A 92 13.52 -4.67 -14.53
C ALA A 92 12.60 -5.73 -15.16
N THR A 93 12.29 -5.64 -16.44
CA THR A 93 11.49 -6.64 -17.15
C THR A 93 12.13 -8.03 -17.10
N ALA A 94 13.46 -8.12 -17.23
CA ALA A 94 14.16 -9.40 -17.19
C ALA A 94 14.08 -10.11 -15.83
N THR A 95 13.72 -9.40 -14.74
CA THR A 95 13.51 -10.03 -13.43
C THR A 95 12.25 -10.89 -13.36
N GLY A 96 11.25 -10.61 -14.20
CA GLY A 96 9.92 -11.21 -14.08
C GLY A 96 9.14 -10.82 -12.82
N LEU A 97 9.60 -9.80 -12.08
CA LEU A 97 8.94 -9.28 -10.87
C LEU A 97 7.95 -8.15 -11.15
N PHE A 98 7.93 -7.64 -12.39
CA PHE A 98 7.06 -6.57 -12.84
C PHE A 98 6.09 -7.10 -13.91
N ALA A 99 4.83 -6.67 -13.84
CA ALA A 99 3.75 -7.07 -14.75
C ALA A 99 3.77 -6.34 -16.09
#